data_AF-A0A7C4L6B3-F1
#
_entry.id   AF-A0A7C4L6B3-F1
#
_cell.length_a   1.000
_cell.length_b   1.000
_cell.length_c   1.000
_cell.angle_alpha   90.00
_cell.angle_beta   90.00
_cell.angle_gamma   90.00
#
_symmetry.space_group_name_H-M   'P 1'
#
loop_
_entity.id
_entity.type
_entity.pdbx_description
1 polymer ?
#
loop_
_entity_poly.entity_id
_entity_poly.type
_entity_poly.pdbx_seq_one_letter_code
_entity_poly.pdbx_strand_id
1 'polypeptide(L)'
;MIIIVLLITFLILAGYYFFIKNNYQLVLLLIFKFFILYFVLNLNEIIITVYLFFAVCIFYVLIFISKNIKVKNYKEYILFLLILIFVFIFSGCNKKQVEMPVVEKIIKLNFMPSDISYLNNNEILVGAERENKIAIVDINTGSIKKNINSGMNAVDILIKDNFIYSANKASSNITIHNLLKNETINMQSGGQYPSAIALNNEKKLLYVANTGSSNISIIDIQSKKIKGKIPTEKWPSDILITKDNKYLYVPCKYTNVIQLIDAEKEKCLFTKIEAGISPTQLIELNKRYIAIINEWEYSFNQQSTVNIFDKKEYDLKYNIRVDGGIFKGALSKSKKYLYITVPLKDKIIFVDISKKEKVFEIIQKDKCPRFISVSADGKYIFVSCQTSKEIVVIKVNGLL
;
A
#
# COMPACT_ATOMS: atom_id res chain seq x y z
N MET A 1 -5.27 -29.66 -18.32
CA MET A 1 -4.61 -28.93 -19.43
C MET A 1 -4.32 -29.83 -20.63
N ILE A 2 -3.60 -30.96 -20.48
CA ILE A 2 -3.26 -31.88 -21.58
C ILE A 2 -4.49 -32.39 -22.35
N ILE A 3 -5.57 -32.77 -21.64
CA ILE A 3 -6.83 -33.23 -22.25
C ILE A 3 -7.48 -32.13 -23.11
N ILE A 4 -7.41 -30.87 -22.67
CA ILE A 4 -7.96 -29.72 -23.39
C ILE A 4 -7.16 -29.48 -24.68
N VAL A 5 -5.83 -29.55 -24.60
CA VAL A 5 -4.95 -29.42 -25.77
C VAL A 5 -5.22 -30.52 -26.79
N LEU A 6 -5.38 -31.78 -26.35
CA LEU A 6 -5.72 -32.90 -27.22
C LEU A 6 -7.07 -32.70 -27.91
N LEU A 7 -8.09 -32.22 -27.18
CA LEU A 7 -9.42 -31.97 -27.72
C LEU A 7 -9.42 -30.85 -28.77
N ILE A 8 -8.67 -29.78 -28.50
CA ILE A 8 -8.51 -28.65 -29.44
C ILE A 8 -7.80 -29.11 -30.71
N THR A 9 -6.71 -29.87 -30.59
CA THR A 9 -5.98 -30.41 -31.73
C THR A 9 -6.86 -31.33 -32.58
N PHE A 10 -7.69 -32.16 -31.95
CA PHE A 10 -8.64 -33.02 -32.65
C PHE A 10 -9.69 -32.22 -33.43
N LEU A 11 -10.25 -31.15 -32.84
CA LEU A 11 -11.21 -30.28 -33.52
C LEU A 11 -10.59 -29.56 -34.72
N ILE A 12 -9.32 -29.14 -34.62
CA ILE A 12 -8.58 -28.52 -35.73
C ILE A 12 -8.35 -29.50 -36.87
N LEU A 13 -7.90 -30.73 -36.55
CA LEU A 13 -7.67 -31.77 -37.55
C LEU A 13 -8.98 -32.21 -38.23
N ALA A 14 -10.08 -32.32 -37.48
CA ALA A 14 -11.40 -32.61 -38.02
C ALA A 14 -11.88 -31.47 -38.94
N GLY A 15 -11.72 -30.21 -38.52
CA GLY A 15 -12.05 -29.04 -39.35
C GLY A 15 -11.28 -29.03 -40.67
N TYR A 16 -9.98 -29.33 -40.63
CA TYR A 16 -9.14 -29.44 -41.82
C TYR A 16 -9.56 -30.60 -42.75
N TYR A 17 -9.89 -31.76 -42.19
CA TYR A 17 -10.38 -32.90 -42.96
C TYR A 17 -11.68 -32.59 -43.72
N PHE A 18 -12.66 -31.97 -43.04
CA PHE A 18 -13.93 -31.61 -43.67
C PHE A 18 -13.79 -30.46 -44.67
N PHE A 19 -12.82 -29.58 -44.46
CA PHE A 19 -12.45 -28.54 -45.41
C PHE A 19 -11.94 -29.14 -46.73
N ILE A 20 -11.02 -30.11 -46.69
CA ILE A 20 -10.52 -30.80 -47.90
C ILE A 20 -11.66 -31.51 -48.64
N LYS A 21 -12.66 -32.03 -47.92
CA LYS A 21 -13.83 -32.68 -48.52
C LYS A 21 -14.93 -31.73 -49.00
N ASN A 22 -14.69 -30.41 -49.03
CA ASN A 22 -15.67 -29.40 -49.42
C ASN A 22 -16.96 -29.42 -48.59
N ASN A 23 -16.94 -29.95 -47.35
CA ASN A 23 -18.11 -30.02 -46.49
C ASN A 23 -18.14 -28.84 -45.51
N TYR A 24 -18.42 -27.66 -46.06
CA TYR A 24 -18.30 -26.37 -45.38
C TYR A 24 -19.33 -26.16 -44.25
N GLN A 25 -20.50 -26.82 -44.33
CA GLN A 25 -21.49 -26.81 -43.25
C GLN A 25 -20.95 -27.43 -41.96
N LEU A 26 -20.21 -28.55 -42.09
CA LEU A 26 -19.60 -29.21 -40.93
C LEU A 26 -18.44 -28.40 -40.36
N VAL A 27 -17.66 -27.74 -41.21
CA VAL A 27 -16.59 -26.82 -40.79
C VAL A 27 -17.18 -25.70 -39.93
N LEU A 28 -18.30 -25.08 -40.36
CA LEU A 28 -18.97 -24.02 -39.62
C LEU A 28 -19.51 -24.51 -38.26
N LEU A 29 -20.05 -25.73 -38.21
CA LEU A 29 -20.56 -26.33 -36.97
C LEU A 29 -19.44 -26.63 -35.96
N LEU A 30 -18.27 -27.09 -36.44
CA LEU A 30 -17.09 -27.34 -35.61
C LEU A 30 -16.52 -26.04 -35.04
N ILE A 31 -16.48 -24.98 -35.86
CA ILE A 31 -16.15 -23.62 -35.43
C ILE A 31 -17.07 -23.17 -34.29
N PHE A 32 -18.39 -23.33 -34.45
CA PHE A 32 -19.35 -22.90 -33.44
C PHE A 32 -19.22 -23.68 -32.12
N LYS A 33 -19.04 -25.00 -32.18
CA LYS A 33 -18.82 -25.84 -31.00
C LYS A 33 -17.51 -25.48 -30.27
N PHE A 34 -16.47 -25.11 -31.01
CA PHE A 34 -15.21 -24.65 -30.43
C PHE A 34 -15.39 -23.35 -29.64
N PHE A 35 -16.16 -22.38 -30.17
CA PHE A 35 -16.46 -21.13 -29.48
C PHE A 35 -17.23 -21.34 -28.17
N ILE A 36 -18.22 -22.23 -28.16
CA ILE A 36 -18.94 -22.59 -26.94
C ILE A 36 -17.96 -23.19 -25.91
N LEU A 37 -17.12 -24.13 -26.35
CA LEU A 37 -16.17 -24.79 -25.47
C LEU A 37 -15.13 -23.80 -24.90
N TYR A 38 -14.65 -22.86 -25.71
CA TYR A 38 -13.73 -21.80 -25.29
C TYR A 38 -14.36 -20.90 -24.21
N PHE A 39 -15.60 -20.48 -24.40
CA PHE A 39 -16.32 -19.63 -23.44
C PHE A 39 -16.58 -20.36 -22.12
N VAL A 40 -16.97 -21.63 -22.18
CA VAL A 40 -17.19 -22.48 -20.99
C VAL A 40 -15.88 -22.72 -20.23
N LEU A 41 -14.74 -22.84 -20.91
CA LEU A 41 -13.45 -23.18 -20.29
C LEU A 41 -12.60 -21.97 -19.87
N ASN A 42 -13.00 -20.73 -20.19
CA ASN A 42 -12.33 -19.49 -19.76
C ASN A 42 -10.80 -19.47 -20.04
N LEU A 43 -10.41 -19.95 -21.23
CA LEU A 43 -9.02 -20.16 -21.64
C LEU A 43 -8.36 -18.83 -22.09
N ASN A 44 -7.90 -18.03 -21.11
CA ASN A 44 -7.37 -16.69 -21.37
C ASN A 44 -5.88 -16.64 -21.80
N GLU A 45 -5.18 -17.76 -21.96
CA GLU A 45 -3.73 -17.73 -22.29
C GLU A 45 -3.39 -18.00 -23.77
N ILE A 46 -4.35 -18.45 -24.59
CA ILE A 46 -4.11 -18.83 -26.00
C ILE A 46 -4.73 -17.76 -26.92
N ILE A 47 -4.21 -16.53 -26.88
CA ILE A 47 -4.93 -15.36 -27.45
C ILE A 47 -4.50 -14.95 -28.87
N ILE A 48 -3.27 -15.21 -29.34
CA ILE A 48 -2.83 -14.56 -30.59
C ILE A 48 -2.83 -15.53 -31.79
N THR A 49 -2.24 -16.70 -31.65
CA THR A 49 -2.04 -17.63 -32.78
C THR A 49 -3.34 -18.28 -33.26
N VAL A 50 -4.24 -18.62 -32.33
CA VAL A 50 -5.55 -19.22 -32.64
C VAL A 50 -6.48 -18.19 -33.29
N TYR A 51 -6.43 -16.94 -32.83
CA TYR A 51 -7.23 -15.85 -33.39
C TYR A 51 -6.73 -15.40 -34.77
N LEU A 52 -5.41 -15.38 -35.01
CA LEU A 52 -4.85 -15.09 -36.34
C LEU A 52 -5.25 -16.18 -37.35
N PHE A 53 -5.15 -17.45 -36.96
CA PHE A 53 -5.56 -18.58 -37.80
C PHE A 53 -7.05 -18.50 -38.14
N PHE A 54 -7.90 -18.19 -37.15
CA PHE A 54 -9.34 -18.06 -37.36
C PHE A 54 -9.72 -16.86 -38.23
N ALA A 55 -9.09 -15.70 -38.03
CA ALA A 55 -9.31 -14.52 -38.86
C ALA A 55 -8.92 -14.79 -40.32
N VAL A 56 -7.82 -15.51 -40.57
CA VAL A 56 -7.41 -15.92 -41.91
C VAL A 56 -8.41 -16.90 -42.53
N CYS A 57 -8.90 -17.89 -41.78
CA CYS A 57 -9.92 -18.82 -42.27
C CYS A 57 -11.24 -18.10 -42.62
N ILE A 58 -11.70 -17.16 -41.78
CA ILE A 58 -12.91 -16.38 -42.04
C ILE A 58 -12.71 -15.48 -43.26
N PHE A 59 -11.57 -14.80 -43.38
CA PHE A 59 -11.27 -13.92 -44.52
C PHE A 59 -11.21 -14.71 -45.83
N TYR A 60 -10.66 -15.93 -45.82
CA TYR A 60 -10.58 -16.78 -47.01
C TYR A 60 -11.95 -17.32 -47.44
N VAL A 61 -12.79 -17.70 -46.48
CA VAL A 61 -14.18 -18.10 -46.74
C VAL A 61 -14.99 -16.93 -47.31
N LEU A 62 -14.78 -15.71 -46.83
CA LEU A 62 -15.43 -14.50 -47.35
C LEU A 62 -14.99 -14.17 -48.78
N ILE A 63 -13.71 -14.27 -49.11
CA ILE A 63 -13.22 -14.09 -50.49
C ILE A 63 -13.85 -15.13 -51.42
N PHE A 64 -13.90 -16.39 -50.99
CA PHE A 64 -14.50 -17.48 -51.77
C PHE A 64 -15.99 -17.26 -52.02
N ILE A 65 -16.76 -16.87 -50.98
CA ILE A 65 -18.19 -16.55 -51.10
C ILE A 65 -18.40 -15.33 -52.00
N SER A 66 -17.58 -14.28 -51.88
CA SER A 66 -17.71 -13.06 -52.67
C SER A 66 -17.49 -13.26 -54.18
N LYS A 67 -16.64 -14.23 -54.56
CA LYS A 67 -16.37 -14.55 -55.97
C LYS A 67 -17.39 -15.49 -56.58
N ASN A 68 -18.03 -16.34 -55.78
CA ASN A 68 -18.81 -17.47 -56.28
C ASN A 68 -20.31 -17.41 -55.94
N ILE A 69 -20.78 -16.48 -55.09
CA ILE A 69 -22.18 -16.39 -54.66
C ILE A 69 -22.69 -14.95 -54.79
N LYS A 70 -23.75 -14.73 -55.60
CA LYS A 70 -24.48 -13.44 -55.65
C LYS A 70 -25.33 -13.27 -54.39
N VAL A 71 -24.74 -12.76 -53.32
CA VAL A 71 -25.45 -12.54 -52.04
C VAL A 71 -26.24 -11.22 -52.10
N LYS A 72 -27.58 -11.28 -52.02
CA LYS A 72 -28.41 -10.12 -51.67
C LYS A 72 -28.25 -9.84 -50.17
N ASN A 73 -28.12 -8.57 -49.78
CA ASN A 73 -27.93 -8.06 -48.39
C ASN A 73 -26.50 -8.04 -47.82
N TYR A 74 -25.53 -7.53 -48.58
CA TYR A 74 -24.15 -7.31 -48.10
C TYR A 74 -24.03 -6.40 -46.85
N LYS A 75 -25.03 -5.55 -46.58
CA LYS A 75 -25.03 -4.61 -45.44
C LYS A 75 -25.13 -5.32 -44.08
N GLU A 76 -25.86 -6.42 -43.98
CA GLU A 76 -26.02 -7.18 -42.73
C GLU A 76 -24.73 -7.91 -42.35
N TYR A 77 -23.97 -8.37 -43.35
CA TYR A 77 -22.64 -8.97 -43.14
C TYR A 77 -21.61 -7.95 -42.65
N ILE A 78 -21.60 -6.74 -43.20
CA ILE A 78 -20.72 -5.66 -42.75
C ILE A 78 -21.07 -5.26 -41.30
N LEU A 79 -22.35 -5.21 -40.95
CA LEU A 79 -22.79 -4.91 -39.59
C LEU A 79 -22.33 -5.99 -38.60
N PHE A 80 -22.46 -7.27 -38.96
CA PHE A 80 -21.95 -8.38 -38.15
C PHE A 80 -20.42 -8.32 -37.98
N LEU A 81 -19.68 -7.98 -39.05
CA LEU A 81 -18.24 -7.80 -39.00
C LEU A 81 -17.82 -6.64 -38.08
N LEU A 82 -18.54 -5.52 -38.14
CA LEU A 82 -18.32 -4.37 -37.27
C LEU A 82 -18.58 -4.71 -35.80
N ILE A 83 -19.64 -5.47 -35.50
CA ILE A 83 -19.93 -5.95 -34.14
C ILE A 83 -18.82 -6.89 -33.65
N LEU A 84 -18.32 -7.79 -34.51
CA LEU A 84 -17.22 -8.67 -34.14
C LEU A 84 -15.94 -7.87 -33.84
N ILE A 85 -15.59 -6.91 -34.70
CA ILE A 85 -14.43 -6.02 -34.50
C ILE A 85 -14.61 -5.20 -33.21
N PHE A 86 -15.82 -4.72 -32.93
CA PHE A 86 -16.13 -3.99 -31.70
C PHE A 86 -15.95 -4.85 -30.45
N VAL A 87 -16.41 -6.11 -30.49
CA VAL A 87 -16.15 -7.09 -29.43
C VAL A 87 -14.65 -7.35 -29.30
N PHE A 88 -13.90 -7.52 -30.40
CA PHE A 88 -12.44 -7.67 -30.39
C PHE A 88 -11.70 -6.50 -29.72
N ILE A 89 -12.05 -5.27 -30.06
CA ILE A 89 -11.42 -4.06 -29.51
C ILE A 89 -11.68 -3.94 -28.00
N PHE A 90 -12.90 -4.26 -27.54
CA PHE A 90 -13.24 -4.17 -26.12
C PHE A 90 -12.80 -5.40 -25.30
N SER A 91 -12.69 -6.58 -25.93
CA SER A 91 -12.13 -7.79 -25.28
C SER A 91 -10.62 -7.66 -25.06
N GLY A 92 -9.94 -6.89 -25.91
CA GLY A 92 -8.51 -6.59 -25.80
C GLY A 92 -8.14 -5.56 -24.73
N CYS A 93 -9.11 -4.96 -24.03
CA CYS A 93 -8.86 -4.21 -22.81
C CYS A 93 -8.53 -5.18 -21.66
N ASN A 94 -7.37 -5.84 -21.77
CA ASN A 94 -6.76 -6.55 -20.66
C ASN A 94 -6.58 -5.55 -19.52
N LYS A 95 -7.45 -5.61 -18.51
CA LYS A 95 -7.12 -5.08 -17.19
C LYS A 95 -5.79 -5.74 -16.83
N LYS A 96 -4.70 -4.96 -16.79
CA LYS A 96 -3.41 -5.45 -16.28
C LYS A 96 -3.70 -6.16 -14.96
N GLN A 97 -3.53 -7.47 -14.97
CA GLN A 97 -3.74 -8.29 -13.79
C GLN A 97 -2.70 -7.83 -12.77
N VAL A 98 -3.12 -7.59 -11.54
CA VAL A 98 -2.22 -7.19 -10.48
C VAL A 98 -1.28 -8.37 -10.22
N GLU A 99 0.02 -8.17 -10.45
CA GLU A 99 1.03 -9.19 -10.21
C GLU A 99 1.36 -9.28 -8.72
N MET A 100 1.80 -10.46 -8.27
CA MET A 100 2.18 -10.62 -6.88
C MET A 100 3.37 -9.72 -6.53
N PRO A 101 3.34 -9.08 -5.35
CA PRO A 101 4.50 -8.38 -4.83
C PRO A 101 5.61 -9.40 -4.50
N VAL A 102 6.87 -9.02 -4.74
CA VAL A 102 8.02 -9.91 -4.60
C VAL A 102 9.07 -9.28 -3.69
N VAL A 103 9.64 -10.09 -2.79
CA VAL A 103 10.82 -9.70 -2.01
C VAL A 103 12.00 -9.62 -2.97
N GLU A 104 12.46 -8.41 -3.26
CA GLU A 104 13.57 -8.18 -4.18
C GLU A 104 14.91 -8.32 -3.47
N LYS A 105 14.98 -7.86 -2.21
CA LYS A 105 16.23 -7.82 -1.45
C LYS A 105 16.01 -7.85 0.06
N ILE A 106 17.00 -8.38 0.77
CA ILE A 106 17.12 -8.27 2.23
C ILE A 106 18.43 -7.53 2.54
N ILE A 107 18.34 -6.48 3.35
CA ILE A 107 19.50 -5.72 3.83
C ILE A 107 19.73 -6.08 5.30
N LYS A 108 20.93 -6.55 5.65
CA LYS A 108 21.30 -6.85 7.04
C LYS A 108 21.88 -5.61 7.70
N LEU A 109 21.47 -5.36 8.94
CA LEU A 109 21.95 -4.27 9.77
C LEU A 109 22.76 -4.81 10.93
N ASN A 110 23.66 -3.99 11.46
CA ASN A 110 24.39 -4.30 12.69
C ASN A 110 23.66 -3.81 13.97
N PHE A 111 22.48 -3.20 13.82
CA PHE A 111 21.64 -2.68 14.91
C PHE A 111 20.18 -3.11 14.75
N MET A 112 19.39 -3.01 15.82
CA MET A 112 17.94 -3.29 15.78
C MET A 112 17.20 -2.10 15.17
N PRO A 113 16.56 -2.25 13.99
CA PRO A 113 15.89 -1.13 13.35
C PRO A 113 14.56 -0.81 14.05
N SER A 114 14.29 0.47 14.24
CA SER A 114 12.99 1.01 14.62
C SER A 114 12.28 1.55 13.38
N ASP A 115 11.94 2.84 13.36
CA ASP A 115 11.24 3.44 12.24
C ASP A 115 12.09 3.50 10.97
N ILE A 116 11.43 3.49 9.82
CA ILE A 116 12.04 3.48 8.50
C ILE A 116 11.35 4.52 7.62
N SER A 117 12.13 5.33 6.91
CA SER A 117 11.58 6.36 6.01
C SER A 117 12.35 6.40 4.70
N TYR A 118 11.62 6.46 3.59
CA TYR A 118 12.22 6.66 2.28
C TYR A 118 12.80 8.08 2.17
N LEU A 119 14.10 8.19 1.88
CA LEU A 119 14.77 9.48 1.69
C LEU A 119 14.81 9.86 0.21
N ASN A 120 15.31 8.96 -0.64
CA ASN A 120 15.42 9.14 -2.09
C ASN A 120 15.61 7.78 -2.78
N ASN A 121 15.76 7.77 -4.11
CA ASN A 121 15.83 6.55 -4.93
C ASN A 121 16.89 5.54 -4.47
N ASN A 122 17.96 5.98 -3.81
CA ASN A 122 19.05 5.12 -3.39
C ASN A 122 19.16 4.98 -1.88
N GLU A 123 18.38 5.73 -1.09
CA GLU A 123 18.63 5.87 0.35
C GLU A 123 17.35 5.83 1.17
N ILE A 124 17.47 5.19 2.32
CA ILE A 124 16.45 5.13 3.37
C ILE A 124 17.05 5.56 4.70
N LEU A 125 16.23 6.19 5.53
CA LEU A 125 16.53 6.45 6.93
C LEU A 125 16.02 5.30 7.78
N VAL A 126 16.83 4.90 8.76
CA VAL A 126 16.50 3.80 9.66
C VAL A 126 16.89 4.19 11.07
N GLY A 127 15.92 4.32 11.96
CA GLY A 127 16.17 4.52 13.38
C GLY A 127 16.82 3.29 14.01
N ALA A 128 17.73 3.49 14.95
CA ALA A 128 18.27 2.41 15.77
C ALA A 128 17.57 2.39 17.13
N GLU A 129 16.88 1.30 17.44
CA GLU A 129 16.03 1.21 18.63
C GLU A 129 16.83 1.36 19.94
N ARG A 130 18.02 0.75 20.00
CA ARG A 130 18.85 0.68 21.21
C ARG A 130 20.05 1.61 21.18
N GLU A 131 20.11 2.52 20.22
CA GLU A 131 21.24 3.42 20.02
C GLU A 131 20.78 4.86 19.78
N ASN A 132 21.71 5.80 19.90
CA ASN A 132 21.52 7.23 19.66
C ASN A 132 21.82 7.58 18.19
N LYS A 133 21.19 6.85 17.26
CA LYS A 133 21.42 7.11 15.83
C LYS A 133 20.22 6.85 14.93
N ILE A 134 20.16 7.64 13.86
CA ILE A 134 19.43 7.32 12.64
C ILE A 134 20.48 7.07 11.55
N ALA A 135 20.42 5.90 10.91
CA ALA A 135 21.33 5.53 9.84
C ALA A 135 20.73 5.90 8.48
N ILE A 136 21.54 6.50 7.61
CA ILE A 136 21.26 6.60 6.16
C ILE A 136 21.84 5.35 5.52
N VAL A 137 20.97 4.48 5.01
CA VAL A 137 21.33 3.20 4.40
C VAL A 137 21.14 3.29 2.89
N ASP A 138 22.16 2.89 2.14
CA ASP A 138 22.04 2.74 0.69
C ASP A 138 21.26 1.47 0.35
N ILE A 139 20.21 1.60 -0.45
CA ILE A 139 19.30 0.50 -0.82
C ILE A 139 20.03 -0.52 -1.70
N ASN A 140 20.90 -0.07 -2.61
CA ASN A 140 21.55 -0.89 -3.63
C ASN A 140 22.70 -1.70 -3.06
N THR A 141 23.49 -1.12 -2.16
CA THR A 141 24.62 -1.82 -1.52
C THR A 141 24.25 -2.42 -0.17
N GLY A 142 23.25 -1.87 0.51
CA GLY A 142 22.92 -2.20 1.90
C GLY A 142 23.88 -1.57 2.92
N SER A 143 24.84 -0.75 2.50
CA SER A 143 25.83 -0.15 3.40
C SER A 143 25.27 1.09 4.09
N ILE A 144 25.69 1.29 5.34
CA ILE A 144 25.41 2.53 6.09
C ILE A 144 26.33 3.62 5.54
N LYS A 145 25.75 4.63 4.88
CA LYS A 145 26.48 5.78 4.34
C LYS A 145 26.83 6.80 5.41
N LYS A 146 25.93 7.00 6.36
CA LYS A 146 26.05 8.04 7.38
C LYS A 146 25.22 7.71 8.61
N ASN A 147 25.70 8.11 9.78
CA ASN A 147 24.93 8.09 11.03
C ASN A 147 24.63 9.53 11.46
N ILE A 148 23.36 9.80 11.74
CA ILE A 148 22.88 11.03 12.36
C ILE A 148 22.80 10.80 13.86
N ASN A 149 23.39 11.70 14.65
CA ASN A 149 23.42 11.60 16.11
C ASN A 149 22.08 12.03 16.75
N SER A 150 21.08 11.16 16.65
CA SER A 150 19.75 11.36 17.24
C SER A 150 19.74 11.07 18.74
N GLY A 151 18.60 11.31 19.40
CA GLY A 151 18.32 10.66 20.68
C GLY A 151 18.14 9.14 20.55
N MET A 152 18.01 8.47 21.70
CA MET A 152 17.80 7.02 21.79
C MET A 152 16.40 6.62 21.32
N ASN A 153 16.33 5.58 20.48
CA ASN A 153 15.09 4.98 19.98
C ASN A 153 14.24 5.95 19.16
N ALA A 154 14.70 6.32 17.97
CA ALA A 154 13.92 7.09 17.01
C ALA A 154 12.75 6.25 16.49
N VAL A 155 11.53 6.53 16.96
CA VAL A 155 10.32 5.70 16.68
C VAL A 155 9.37 6.30 15.64
N ASP A 156 9.62 7.55 15.26
CA ASP A 156 8.92 8.24 14.18
C ASP A 156 9.88 9.23 13.55
N ILE A 157 10.13 9.09 12.25
CA ILE A 157 11.07 9.88 11.46
C ILE A 157 10.31 10.59 10.35
N LEU A 158 10.35 11.92 10.39
CA LEU A 158 9.70 12.78 9.42
C LEU A 158 10.76 13.53 8.60
N ILE A 159 10.65 13.45 7.28
CA ILE A 159 11.51 14.19 6.36
C ILE A 159 10.70 15.32 5.75
N LYS A 160 11.21 16.55 5.85
CA LYS A 160 10.64 17.71 5.16
C LYS A 160 11.74 18.61 4.62
N ASP A 161 11.71 18.83 3.31
CA ASP A 161 12.70 19.61 2.59
C ASP A 161 14.10 19.06 2.87
N ASN A 162 14.99 19.82 3.50
CA ASN A 162 16.34 19.37 3.88
C ASN A 162 16.48 19.04 5.37
N PHE A 163 15.37 18.81 6.06
CA PHE A 163 15.36 18.51 7.49
C PHE A 163 14.80 17.13 7.78
N ILE A 164 15.41 16.47 8.75
CA ILE A 164 14.93 15.25 9.38
C ILE A 164 14.52 15.60 10.81
N TYR A 165 13.31 15.23 11.18
CA TYR A 165 12.77 15.34 12.52
C TYR A 165 12.56 13.93 13.06
N SER A 166 12.81 13.70 14.35
CA SER A 166 12.44 12.41 14.95
C SER A 166 11.95 12.53 16.39
N ALA A 167 10.99 11.68 16.76
CA ALA A 167 10.65 11.39 18.15
C ALA A 167 11.57 10.31 18.70
N ASN A 168 12.34 10.61 19.76
CA ASN A 168 13.28 9.66 20.35
C ASN A 168 12.73 9.16 21.69
N LYS A 169 12.01 8.04 21.63
CA LYS A 169 11.14 7.56 22.72
C LYS A 169 11.91 7.34 24.02
N ALA A 170 13.03 6.63 23.98
CA ALA A 170 13.76 6.23 25.18
C ALA A 170 14.49 7.41 25.85
N SER A 171 14.90 8.41 25.08
CA SER A 171 15.62 9.59 25.59
C SER A 171 14.73 10.82 25.87
N SER A 172 13.41 10.70 25.68
CA SER A 172 12.41 11.76 25.92
C SER A 172 12.70 13.10 25.23
N ASN A 173 13.37 13.06 24.07
CA ASN A 173 13.73 14.23 23.29
C ASN A 173 13.32 14.06 21.83
N ILE A 174 13.48 15.12 21.04
CA ILE A 174 13.36 15.10 19.59
C ILE A 174 14.71 15.40 18.95
N THR A 175 14.92 14.89 17.73
CA THR A 175 16.05 15.28 16.87
C THR A 175 15.56 16.23 15.80
N ILE A 176 16.35 17.26 15.49
CA ILE A 176 16.24 18.06 14.27
C ILE A 176 17.61 18.02 13.58
N HIS A 177 17.68 17.45 12.38
CA HIS A 177 18.90 17.35 11.59
C HIS A 177 18.76 18.09 10.27
N ASN A 178 19.72 18.96 9.95
CA ASN A 178 19.82 19.63 8.66
C ASN A 178 20.75 18.82 7.75
N LEU A 179 20.21 18.27 6.66
CA LEU A 179 20.94 17.45 5.70
C LEU A 179 22.02 18.22 4.94
N LEU A 180 21.78 19.50 4.62
CA LEU A 180 22.74 20.33 3.88
C LEU A 180 23.91 20.76 4.74
N LYS A 181 23.63 21.20 5.97
CA LYS A 181 24.65 21.70 6.91
C LYS A 181 25.32 20.59 7.71
N ASN A 182 24.74 19.39 7.72
CA ASN A 182 25.13 18.29 8.59
C ASN A 182 25.10 18.67 10.10
N GLU A 183 24.15 19.52 10.48
CA GLU A 183 23.97 19.97 11.87
C GLU A 183 22.83 19.21 12.53
N THR A 184 23.05 18.72 13.75
CA THR A 184 22.03 17.99 14.52
C THR A 184 21.79 18.68 15.85
N ILE A 185 20.52 18.82 16.22
CA ILE A 185 20.12 19.34 17.52
C ILE A 185 19.15 18.35 18.15
N ASN A 186 19.46 17.94 19.37
CA ASN A 186 18.54 17.19 20.21
C ASN A 186 17.97 18.15 21.26
N MET A 187 16.64 18.23 21.36
CA MET A 187 15.98 19.08 22.34
C MET A 187 14.87 18.32 23.04
N GLN A 188 14.61 18.67 24.31
CA GLN A 188 13.57 18.00 25.10
C GLN A 188 12.22 18.03 24.36
N SER A 189 11.53 16.89 24.37
CA SER A 189 10.24 16.74 23.69
C SER A 189 9.14 17.56 24.37
N GLY A 190 9.36 17.99 25.62
CA GLY A 190 8.35 18.61 26.48
C GLY A 190 7.46 17.61 27.21
N GLY A 191 7.69 16.31 27.05
CA GLY A 191 7.03 15.25 27.79
C GLY A 191 7.90 14.01 27.95
N GLN A 192 7.26 12.88 28.23
CA GLN A 192 7.91 11.58 28.38
C GLN A 192 7.49 10.62 27.28
N TYR A 193 8.43 9.79 26.82
CA TYR A 193 8.23 8.78 25.78
C TYR A 193 7.53 9.34 24.52
N PRO A 194 8.14 10.29 23.80
CA PRO A 194 7.58 10.79 22.56
C PRO A 194 7.42 9.65 21.55
N SER A 195 6.25 9.54 20.93
CA SER A 195 5.90 8.44 20.02
C SER A 195 5.71 8.85 18.58
N ALA A 196 5.34 10.10 18.34
CA ALA A 196 5.06 10.61 17.00
C ALA A 196 5.24 12.12 16.92
N ILE A 197 5.48 12.61 15.71
CA ILE A 197 5.62 14.02 15.38
C ILE A 197 4.78 14.41 14.16
N ALA A 198 4.25 15.63 14.17
CA ALA A 198 3.58 16.22 13.01
C ALA A 198 4.05 17.66 12.79
N LEU A 199 4.30 18.02 11.53
CA LEU A 199 4.86 19.32 11.17
C LEU A 199 3.81 20.20 10.51
N ASN A 200 3.55 21.37 11.11
CA ASN A 200 2.94 22.50 10.43
C ASN A 200 4.05 23.38 9.84
N ASN A 201 4.34 23.18 8.56
CA ASN A 201 5.43 23.89 7.89
C ASN A 201 5.15 25.38 7.67
N GLU A 202 3.88 25.76 7.56
CA GLU A 202 3.46 27.16 7.35
C GLU A 202 3.70 27.99 8.61
N LYS A 203 3.32 27.46 9.78
CA LYS A 203 3.51 28.11 11.08
C LYS A 203 4.85 27.79 11.74
N LYS A 204 5.68 26.93 11.12
CA LYS A 204 6.97 26.43 11.67
C LYS A 204 6.82 25.79 13.05
N LEU A 205 5.73 25.05 13.25
CA LEU A 205 5.43 24.33 14.49
C LEU A 205 5.58 22.82 14.31
N LEU A 206 6.27 22.18 15.23
CA LEU A 206 6.33 20.73 15.38
C LEU A 206 5.47 20.31 16.57
N TYR A 207 4.48 19.47 16.33
CA TYR A 207 3.69 18.83 17.36
C TYR A 207 4.33 17.51 17.73
N VAL A 208 4.45 17.21 19.03
CA VAL A 208 5.08 15.97 19.53
C VAL A 208 4.12 15.27 20.47
N ALA A 209 3.69 14.06 20.13
CA ALA A 209 2.85 13.23 21.01
C ALA A 209 3.73 12.57 22.06
N ASN A 210 3.50 12.89 23.33
CA ASN A 210 4.25 12.35 24.45
C ASN A 210 3.41 11.30 25.17
N THR A 211 3.57 10.03 24.78
CA THR A 211 2.75 8.92 25.28
C THR A 211 2.80 8.80 26.80
N GLY A 212 3.99 8.93 27.40
CA GLY A 212 4.19 8.77 28.84
C GLY A 212 3.52 9.83 29.68
N SER A 213 3.46 11.05 29.17
CA SER A 213 2.94 12.22 29.90
C SER A 213 1.56 12.69 29.43
N SER A 214 0.90 11.95 28.52
CA SER A 214 -0.45 12.22 28.00
C SER A 214 -0.66 13.69 27.58
N ASN A 215 0.23 14.19 26.72
CA ASN A 215 0.11 15.51 26.14
C ASN A 215 0.76 15.58 24.76
N ILE A 216 0.44 16.65 24.03
CA ILE A 216 1.15 17.07 22.83
C ILE A 216 1.95 18.33 23.15
N SER A 217 3.25 18.31 22.94
CA SER A 217 4.07 19.53 22.97
C SER A 217 3.97 20.27 21.65
N ILE A 218 4.01 21.60 21.72
CA ILE A 218 4.09 22.49 20.56
C ILE A 218 5.47 23.12 20.57
N ILE A 219 6.28 22.80 19.56
CA ILE A 219 7.66 23.29 19.45
C ILE A 219 7.74 24.25 18.29
N ASP A 220 8.25 25.45 18.55
CA ASP A 220 8.63 26.40 17.52
C ASP A 220 10.00 26.01 16.97
N ILE A 221 10.05 25.66 15.69
CA ILE A 221 11.27 25.13 15.06
C ILE A 221 12.30 26.23 14.84
N GLN A 222 11.87 27.48 14.63
CA GLN A 222 12.78 28.59 14.36
C GLN A 222 13.56 28.98 15.60
N SER A 223 12.86 29.17 16.71
CA SER A 223 13.45 29.50 18.02
C SER A 223 13.93 28.27 18.81
N LYS A 224 13.53 27.06 18.39
CA LYS A 224 13.85 25.77 19.03
C LYS A 224 13.38 25.73 20.49
N LYS A 225 12.15 26.22 20.73
CA LYS A 225 11.55 26.31 22.06
C LYS A 225 10.20 25.63 22.11
N ILE A 226 9.88 25.05 23.26
CA ILE A 226 8.52 24.56 23.54
C ILE A 226 7.65 25.79 23.82
N LYS A 227 6.65 26.03 22.98
CA LYS A 227 5.68 27.13 23.13
C LYS A 227 4.57 26.80 24.12
N GLY A 228 4.17 25.53 24.18
CA GLY A 228 3.03 25.11 24.95
C GLY A 228 2.83 23.60 24.92
N LYS A 229 1.80 23.15 25.65
CA LYS A 229 1.37 21.77 25.70
C LYS A 229 -0.14 21.69 25.64
N ILE A 230 -0.65 20.71 24.91
CA ILE A 230 -2.08 20.40 24.81
C ILE A 230 -2.31 19.09 25.56
N PRO A 231 -3.13 19.06 26.62
CA PRO A 231 -3.50 17.80 27.28
C PRO A 231 -4.19 16.85 26.30
N THR A 232 -3.90 15.55 26.43
CA THR A 232 -4.58 14.50 25.69
C THR A 232 -5.18 13.48 26.64
N GLU A 233 -6.04 12.61 26.10
CA GLU A 233 -6.31 11.33 26.72
C GLU A 233 -5.04 10.44 26.81
N LYS A 234 -5.15 9.31 27.50
CA LYS A 234 -3.98 8.49 27.86
C LYS A 234 -3.33 7.83 26.64
N TRP A 235 -2.01 7.89 26.64
CA TRP A 235 -1.13 7.28 25.62
C TRP A 235 -1.43 7.74 24.19
N PRO A 236 -1.28 9.06 23.89
CA PRO A 236 -1.28 9.52 22.50
C PRO A 236 -0.17 8.78 21.75
N SER A 237 -0.51 8.11 20.65
CA SER A 237 0.42 7.23 19.94
C SER A 237 0.85 7.76 18.57
N ASP A 238 0.03 8.60 17.94
CA ASP A 238 0.27 9.20 16.63
C ASP A 238 -0.25 10.65 16.57
N ILE A 239 0.12 11.40 15.55
CA ILE A 239 -0.50 12.70 15.23
C ILE A 239 -0.70 12.80 13.72
N LEU A 240 -1.95 12.84 13.28
CA LEU A 240 -2.29 13.18 11.90
C LEU A 240 -2.73 14.64 11.82
N ILE A 241 -1.91 15.48 11.19
CA ILE A 241 -2.27 16.87 10.85
C ILE A 241 -3.00 16.92 9.50
N THR A 242 -4.10 17.67 9.43
CA THR A 242 -4.82 17.89 8.17
C THR A 242 -3.99 18.74 7.21
N LYS A 243 -4.19 18.56 5.90
CA LYS A 243 -3.44 19.30 4.86
C LYS A 243 -3.57 20.82 4.94
N ASP A 244 -4.69 21.31 5.45
CA ASP A 244 -4.94 22.74 5.69
C ASP A 244 -4.39 23.22 7.04
N ASN A 245 -3.68 22.35 7.77
CA ASN A 245 -3.06 22.61 9.07
C ASN A 245 -4.02 23.05 10.18
N LYS A 246 -5.33 22.84 10.01
CA LYS A 246 -6.36 23.30 10.96
C LYS A 246 -6.62 22.33 12.11
N TYR A 247 -6.46 21.03 11.86
CA TYR A 247 -6.82 20.02 12.84
C TYR A 247 -5.72 18.99 13.04
N LEU A 248 -5.58 18.53 14.28
CA LEU A 248 -4.79 17.35 14.64
C LEU A 248 -5.73 16.24 15.11
N TYR A 249 -5.62 15.07 14.50
CA TYR A 249 -6.25 13.84 14.97
C TYR A 249 -5.23 13.02 15.76
N VAL A 250 -5.59 12.62 16.97
CA VAL A 250 -4.67 12.00 17.92
C VAL A 250 -5.30 10.73 18.46
N PRO A 251 -4.88 9.54 18.01
CA PRO A 251 -5.30 8.29 18.63
C PRO A 251 -4.67 8.17 20.01
N CYS A 252 -5.50 7.87 21.00
CA CYS A 252 -5.09 7.65 22.37
C CYS A 252 -5.24 6.16 22.67
N LYS A 253 -4.09 5.47 22.63
CA LYS A 253 -3.99 4.01 22.61
C LYS A 253 -4.66 3.35 23.81
N TYR A 254 -4.52 3.93 25.00
CA TYR A 254 -5.05 3.32 26.23
C TYR A 254 -6.55 3.52 26.40
N THR A 255 -7.05 4.69 26.00
CA THR A 255 -8.47 5.06 26.14
C THR A 255 -9.31 4.67 24.93
N ASN A 256 -8.70 4.15 23.87
CA ASN A 256 -9.38 3.67 22.66
C ASN A 256 -10.17 4.74 21.89
N VAL A 257 -9.75 6.01 21.98
CA VAL A 257 -10.43 7.14 21.34
C VAL A 257 -9.52 7.90 20.39
N ILE A 258 -10.12 8.64 19.47
CA ILE A 258 -9.44 9.72 18.73
C ILE A 258 -9.86 11.06 19.31
N GLN A 259 -8.86 11.84 19.69
CA GLN A 259 -9.02 13.22 20.10
C GLN A 259 -8.80 14.15 18.91
N LEU A 260 -9.74 15.08 18.68
CA LEU A 260 -9.62 16.13 17.68
C LEU A 260 -9.21 17.44 18.34
N ILE A 261 -8.14 18.06 17.82
CA ILE A 261 -7.57 19.29 18.34
C ILE A 261 -7.62 20.36 17.25
N ASP A 262 -8.05 21.56 17.62
CA ASP A 262 -7.91 22.77 16.81
C ASP A 262 -6.46 23.23 16.90
N ALA A 263 -5.74 23.17 15.78
CA ALA A 263 -4.32 23.50 15.71
C ALA A 263 -4.05 25.01 15.74
N GLU A 264 -5.06 25.85 15.50
CA GLU A 264 -4.93 27.30 15.60
C GLU A 264 -5.17 27.78 17.02
N LYS A 265 -6.18 27.24 17.68
CA LYS A 265 -6.51 27.56 19.08
C LYS A 265 -5.71 26.75 20.09
N GLU A 266 -4.97 25.74 19.62
CA GLU A 266 -4.16 24.83 20.43
C GLU A 266 -4.99 24.15 21.54
N LYS A 267 -6.23 23.77 21.21
CA LYS A 267 -7.21 23.24 22.17
C LYS A 267 -7.93 22.01 21.64
N CYS A 268 -8.18 21.08 22.55
CA CYS A 268 -9.04 19.93 22.28
C CYS A 268 -10.47 20.40 21.96
N LEU A 269 -11.03 19.92 20.85
CA LEU A 269 -12.43 20.14 20.49
C LEU A 269 -13.33 19.07 21.12
N PHE A 270 -12.98 17.78 21.00
CA PHE A 270 -13.68 16.67 21.67
C PHE A 270 -12.87 15.35 21.65
N THR A 271 -13.21 14.41 22.55
CA THR A 271 -12.47 13.17 22.86
C THR A 271 -13.26 11.86 22.65
N LYS A 272 -14.44 11.89 22.04
CA LYS A 272 -15.43 10.78 22.12
C LYS A 272 -15.58 9.90 20.87
N ILE A 273 -14.61 9.89 19.96
CA ILE A 273 -14.70 8.99 18.79
C ILE A 273 -14.09 7.66 19.16
N GLU A 274 -14.91 6.62 19.32
CA GLU A 274 -14.42 5.25 19.46
C GLU A 274 -13.58 4.87 18.25
N ALA A 275 -12.30 4.60 18.48
CA ALA A 275 -11.33 4.31 17.42
C ALA A 275 -11.28 2.81 17.06
N GLY A 276 -11.79 1.97 17.97
CA GLY A 276 -11.43 0.57 18.10
C GLY A 276 -10.37 0.37 19.19
N ILE A 277 -10.01 -0.89 19.44
CA ILE A 277 -9.12 -1.26 20.55
C ILE A 277 -7.68 -0.92 20.19
N SER A 278 -7.00 -0.16 21.04
CA SER A 278 -5.57 0.15 20.94
C SER A 278 -5.18 0.80 19.60
N PRO A 279 -5.73 1.98 19.25
CA PRO A 279 -5.37 2.69 18.03
C PRO A 279 -3.92 3.18 18.12
N THR A 280 -3.11 2.92 17.08
CA THR A 280 -1.67 3.21 17.07
C THR A 280 -1.21 4.14 15.98
N GLN A 281 -1.87 4.12 14.82
CA GLN A 281 -1.49 4.93 13.66
C GLN A 281 -2.73 5.41 12.90
N LEU A 282 -2.67 6.63 12.39
CA LEU A 282 -3.67 7.21 11.50
C LEU A 282 -3.08 7.43 10.11
N ILE A 283 -3.78 6.96 9.07
CA ILE A 283 -3.36 7.11 7.67
C ILE A 283 -4.45 7.87 6.91
N GLU A 284 -4.16 9.08 6.44
CA GLU A 284 -5.13 9.85 5.64
C GLU A 284 -5.30 9.21 4.26
N LEU A 285 -6.46 8.58 4.03
CA LEU A 285 -6.81 8.00 2.73
C LEU A 285 -7.14 9.10 1.74
N ASN A 286 -7.99 10.04 2.13
CA ASN A 286 -8.40 11.19 1.33
C ASN A 286 -8.96 12.33 2.21
N LYS A 287 -9.55 13.35 1.58
CA LYS A 287 -10.12 14.50 2.29
C LYS A 287 -11.24 14.12 3.27
N ARG A 288 -11.90 12.96 3.07
CA ARG A 288 -13.01 12.49 3.90
C ARG A 288 -12.60 11.38 4.87
N TYR A 289 -11.79 10.42 4.46
CA TYR A 289 -11.54 9.20 5.24
C TYR A 289 -10.12 9.10 5.81
N ILE A 290 -10.03 8.53 7.01
CA ILE A 290 -8.79 8.12 7.69
C ILE A 290 -8.88 6.61 7.95
N ALA A 291 -7.79 5.88 7.71
CA ALA A 291 -7.63 4.52 8.22
C ALA A 291 -6.95 4.57 9.59
N ILE A 292 -7.54 3.90 10.57
CA ILE A 292 -7.04 3.75 11.94
C ILE A 292 -6.48 2.33 12.05
N ILE A 293 -5.20 2.23 12.36
CA ILE A 293 -4.54 0.96 12.63
C ILE A 293 -4.70 0.67 14.12
N ASN A 294 -5.45 -0.37 14.44
CA ASN A 294 -5.71 -0.85 15.80
C ASN A 294 -4.91 -2.12 16.07
N GLU A 295 -3.89 -2.01 16.93
CA GLU A 295 -3.04 -3.14 17.26
C GLU A 295 -3.72 -4.11 18.25
N TRP A 296 -2.95 -5.07 18.75
CA TRP A 296 -3.44 -6.17 19.58
C TRP A 296 -2.94 -6.16 21.03
N GLU A 297 -1.90 -5.40 21.41
CA GLU A 297 -1.18 -5.56 22.70
C GLU A 297 -2.11 -5.48 23.92
N TYR A 298 -3.27 -4.81 23.76
CA TYR A 298 -4.30 -4.68 24.80
C TYR A 298 -5.67 -5.26 24.39
N SER A 299 -5.73 -5.98 23.27
CA SER A 299 -6.95 -6.62 22.80
C SER A 299 -7.03 -8.07 23.29
N PHE A 300 -7.88 -8.30 24.29
CA PHE A 300 -8.09 -9.63 24.89
C PHE A 300 -8.55 -10.71 23.89
N ASN A 301 -9.05 -10.32 22.72
CA ASN A 301 -9.54 -11.23 21.68
C ASN A 301 -8.50 -11.58 20.60
N GLN A 302 -7.26 -11.06 20.68
CA GLN A 302 -6.19 -11.24 19.68
C GLN A 302 -6.54 -10.80 18.24
N GLN A 303 -7.62 -10.03 18.07
CA GLN A 303 -8.06 -9.51 16.77
C GLN A 303 -7.63 -8.06 16.63
N SER A 304 -6.83 -7.78 15.60
CA SER A 304 -6.49 -6.42 15.19
C SER A 304 -7.43 -5.96 14.08
N THR A 305 -7.60 -4.65 13.95
CA THR A 305 -8.50 -4.08 12.95
C THR A 305 -7.88 -2.90 12.23
N VAL A 306 -8.29 -2.71 10.97
CA VAL A 306 -8.15 -1.44 10.28
C VAL A 306 -9.54 -0.82 10.23
N ASN A 307 -9.75 0.25 10.99
CA ASN A 307 -11.04 0.95 11.03
C ASN A 307 -11.02 2.13 10.07
N ILE A 308 -12.06 2.28 9.25
CA ILE A 308 -12.19 3.44 8.36
C ILE A 308 -13.11 4.47 9.02
N PHE A 309 -12.53 5.63 9.30
CA PHE A 309 -13.18 6.74 9.98
C PHE A 309 -13.55 7.85 9.00
N ASP A 310 -14.77 8.37 9.11
CA ASP A 310 -15.28 9.48 8.30
C ASP A 310 -15.15 10.81 9.05
N LYS A 311 -14.30 11.71 8.53
CA LYS A 311 -14.08 13.05 9.10
C LYS A 311 -15.30 13.96 9.06
N LYS A 312 -16.28 13.68 8.18
CA LYS A 312 -17.50 14.50 8.06
C LYS A 312 -18.53 14.11 9.11
N GLU A 313 -18.72 12.82 9.30
CA GLU A 313 -19.77 12.27 10.18
C GLU A 313 -19.23 11.92 11.58
N TYR A 314 -17.91 11.91 11.74
CA TYR A 314 -17.20 11.59 12.98
C TYR A 314 -17.52 10.20 13.53
N ASP A 315 -17.68 9.22 12.63
CA ASP A 315 -18.02 7.84 12.93
C ASP A 315 -17.14 6.83 12.18
N LEU A 316 -17.20 5.56 12.61
CA LEU A 316 -16.57 4.44 11.93
C LEU A 316 -17.51 3.90 10.85
N LYS A 317 -17.02 3.80 9.60
CA LYS A 317 -17.80 3.28 8.47
C LYS A 317 -17.78 1.77 8.34
N TYR A 318 -16.60 1.19 8.52
CA TYR A 318 -16.41 -0.26 8.52
C TYR A 318 -15.03 -0.58 9.10
N ASN A 319 -14.85 -1.85 9.46
CA ASN A 319 -13.58 -2.39 9.89
C ASN A 319 -13.15 -3.52 8.94
N ILE A 320 -11.83 -3.70 8.84
CA ILE A 320 -11.20 -4.84 8.18
C ILE A 320 -10.45 -5.59 9.26
N ARG A 321 -10.85 -6.83 9.53
CA ARG A 321 -10.20 -7.67 10.54
C ARG A 321 -8.91 -8.25 10.00
N VAL A 322 -7.89 -8.23 10.83
CA VAL A 322 -6.58 -8.79 10.53
C VAL A 322 -6.12 -9.60 11.73
N ASP A 323 -5.89 -10.89 11.51
CA ASP A 323 -5.32 -11.77 12.52
C ASP A 323 -3.82 -11.55 12.64
N GLY A 324 -3.28 -11.73 13.84
CA GLY A 324 -1.82 -11.77 14.04
C GLY A 324 -1.16 -10.48 14.50
N GLY A 325 -1.95 -9.53 15.00
CA GLY A 325 -1.42 -8.34 15.63
C GLY A 325 -0.77 -7.38 14.65
N ILE A 326 -1.55 -6.44 14.10
CA ILE A 326 -0.99 -5.41 13.21
C ILE A 326 -0.15 -4.40 14.00
N PHE A 327 0.84 -3.79 13.34
CA PHE A 327 1.71 -2.79 13.99
C PHE A 327 1.68 -1.43 13.29
N LYS A 328 2.19 -1.35 12.05
CA LYS A 328 2.16 -0.13 11.23
C LYS A 328 1.63 -0.46 9.85
N GLY A 329 1.09 0.56 9.18
CA GLY A 329 0.67 0.51 7.80
C GLY A 329 1.23 1.65 6.98
N ALA A 330 1.20 1.49 5.67
CA ALA A 330 1.48 2.53 4.71
C ALA A 330 0.46 2.49 3.56
N LEU A 331 0.19 3.66 2.98
CA LEU A 331 -0.76 3.82 1.88
C LEU A 331 -0.03 3.69 0.54
N SER A 332 -0.61 2.95 -0.39
CA SER A 332 -0.12 2.92 -1.77
C SER A 332 -0.24 4.31 -2.42
N LYS A 333 0.58 4.56 -3.43
CA LYS A 333 0.57 5.83 -4.18
C LYS A 333 -0.78 6.09 -4.86
N SER A 334 -1.46 5.06 -5.36
CA SER A 334 -2.83 5.17 -5.90
C SER A 334 -3.90 5.35 -4.83
N LYS A 335 -3.55 5.15 -3.54
CA LYS A 335 -4.45 5.19 -2.39
C LYS A 335 -5.52 4.11 -2.39
N LYS A 336 -5.33 3.07 -3.19
CA LYS A 336 -6.24 1.92 -3.27
C LYS A 336 -5.88 0.82 -2.28
N TYR A 337 -4.59 0.71 -1.92
CA TYR A 337 -4.10 -0.36 -1.07
C TYR A 337 -3.48 0.17 0.22
N LEU A 338 -3.70 -0.55 1.31
CA LEU A 338 -2.92 -0.43 2.54
C LEU A 338 -1.96 -1.62 2.62
N TYR A 339 -0.69 -1.33 2.89
CA TYR A 339 0.32 -2.34 3.23
C TYR A 339 0.48 -2.35 4.74
N ILE A 340 0.34 -3.49 5.39
CA ILE A 340 0.29 -3.57 6.85
C ILE A 340 1.25 -4.65 7.34
N THR A 341 2.03 -4.33 8.36
CA THR A 341 2.92 -5.27 9.02
C THR A 341 2.19 -6.02 10.13
N VAL A 342 2.43 -7.33 10.19
CA VAL A 342 1.78 -8.29 11.10
C VAL A 342 2.87 -9.10 11.83
N PRO A 343 3.55 -8.51 12.83
CA PRO A 343 4.71 -9.12 13.47
C PRO A 343 4.48 -10.50 14.07
N LEU A 344 3.34 -10.79 14.73
CA LEU A 344 3.14 -12.09 15.40
C LEU A 344 2.92 -13.26 14.43
N LYS A 345 2.68 -12.95 13.16
CA LYS A 345 2.54 -13.95 12.09
C LYS A 345 3.67 -13.89 11.08
N ASP A 346 4.66 -13.01 11.31
CA ASP A 346 5.75 -12.77 10.39
C ASP A 346 5.25 -12.41 8.98
N LYS A 347 4.21 -11.58 8.86
CA LYS A 347 3.62 -11.24 7.56
C LYS A 347 3.60 -9.75 7.26
N ILE A 348 3.55 -9.47 5.97
CA ILE A 348 3.15 -8.18 5.41
C ILE A 348 1.92 -8.46 4.56
N ILE A 349 0.81 -7.79 4.85
CA ILE A 349 -0.45 -7.97 4.12
C ILE A 349 -0.77 -6.75 3.27
N PHE A 350 -1.50 -7.00 2.18
CA PHE A 350 -1.94 -5.98 1.24
C PHE A 350 -3.47 -6.00 1.25
N VAL A 351 -4.07 -4.87 1.60
CA VAL A 351 -5.52 -4.72 1.77
C VAL A 351 -6.05 -3.79 0.71
N ASP A 352 -7.03 -4.24 -0.08
CA ASP A 352 -7.76 -3.39 -1.01
C ASP A 352 -8.87 -2.66 -0.24
N ILE A 353 -8.71 -1.34 -0.09
CA ILE A 353 -9.62 -0.51 0.72
C ILE A 353 -11.03 -0.53 0.13
N SER A 354 -11.16 -0.55 -1.20
CA SER A 354 -12.47 -0.50 -1.88
C SER A 354 -13.25 -1.80 -1.71
N LYS A 355 -12.54 -2.93 -1.72
CA LYS A 355 -13.12 -4.26 -1.54
C LYS A 355 -13.23 -4.70 -0.09
N LYS A 356 -12.54 -3.99 0.82
CA LYS A 356 -12.51 -4.27 2.27
C LYS A 356 -11.92 -5.63 2.61
N GLU A 357 -11.00 -6.12 1.78
CA GLU A 357 -10.43 -7.46 1.90
C GLU A 357 -8.92 -7.47 1.69
N LYS A 358 -8.28 -8.50 2.25
CA LYS A 358 -6.88 -8.82 1.98
C LYS A 358 -6.78 -9.40 0.57
N VAL A 359 -5.88 -8.84 -0.24
CA VAL A 359 -5.60 -9.30 -1.60
C VAL A 359 -4.33 -10.13 -1.69
N PHE A 360 -3.28 -9.79 -0.93
CA PHE A 360 -2.02 -10.52 -0.92
C PHE A 360 -1.42 -10.58 0.49
N GLU A 361 -0.53 -11.54 0.70
CA GLU A 361 0.35 -11.60 1.86
C GLU A 361 1.74 -12.09 1.46
N ILE A 362 2.76 -11.56 2.14
CA ILE A 362 4.13 -12.03 2.06
C ILE A 362 4.52 -12.51 3.45
N ILE A 363 4.97 -13.75 3.55
CA ILE A 363 5.49 -14.33 4.79
C ILE A 363 7.00 -14.11 4.84
N GLN A 364 7.48 -13.64 5.98
CA GLN A 364 8.85 -13.27 6.31
C GLN A 364 9.25 -13.95 7.62
N LYS A 365 9.25 -15.28 7.59
CA LYS A 365 9.39 -16.15 8.77
C LYS A 365 10.57 -15.73 9.65
N ASP A 366 10.32 -15.62 10.96
CA ASP A 366 11.27 -15.28 12.01
C ASP A 366 11.87 -13.85 11.89
N LYS A 367 11.27 -12.97 11.07
CA LYS A 367 11.75 -11.60 10.87
C LYS A 367 11.02 -10.54 11.69
N CYS A 368 9.80 -10.79 12.17
CA CYS A 368 9.02 -9.83 12.96
C CYS A 368 8.91 -8.44 12.26
N PRO A 369 8.23 -8.33 11.10
CA PRO A 369 8.07 -7.08 10.38
C PRO A 369 7.30 -6.04 11.22
N ARG A 370 7.84 -4.81 11.34
CA ARG A 370 7.24 -3.76 12.18
C ARG A 370 6.99 -2.45 11.45
N PHE A 371 8.02 -1.65 11.18
CA PHE A 371 7.81 -0.36 10.52
C PHE A 371 7.88 -0.53 9.00
N ILE A 372 7.17 0.32 8.27
CA ILE A 372 7.02 0.22 6.82
C ILE A 372 7.01 1.60 6.19
N SER A 373 7.75 1.75 5.09
CA SER A 373 7.77 2.95 4.25
C SER A 373 7.60 2.58 2.79
N VAL A 374 7.09 3.52 1.99
CA VAL A 374 6.88 3.35 0.54
C VAL A 374 7.80 4.31 -0.21
N SER A 375 8.34 3.88 -1.35
CA SER A 375 9.09 4.76 -2.24
C SER A 375 8.20 5.85 -2.86
N ALA A 376 8.79 6.99 -3.22
CA ALA A 376 8.03 8.11 -3.83
C ALA A 376 7.35 7.72 -5.17
N ASP A 377 7.92 6.76 -5.90
CA ASP A 377 7.32 6.24 -7.13
C ASP A 377 6.24 5.16 -6.87
N GLY A 378 6.12 4.69 -5.62
CA GLY A 378 5.18 3.66 -5.20
C GLY A 378 5.60 2.23 -5.55
N LYS A 379 6.74 2.01 -6.21
CA LYS A 379 7.14 0.68 -6.70
C LYS A 379 7.74 -0.22 -5.63
N TYR A 380 8.22 0.36 -4.53
CA TYR A 380 8.92 -0.36 -3.49
C TYR A 380 8.33 -0.06 -2.11
N ILE A 381 8.29 -1.07 -1.27
CA ILE A 381 8.09 -0.94 0.16
C ILE A 381 9.33 -1.44 0.90
N PHE A 382 9.66 -0.75 1.98
CA PHE A 382 10.79 -1.07 2.85
C PHE A 382 10.21 -1.38 4.22
N VAL A 383 10.50 -2.58 4.73
CA VAL A 383 9.96 -3.04 6.01
C VAL A 383 11.10 -3.33 6.96
N SER A 384 11.11 -2.68 8.12
CA SER A 384 12.07 -2.98 9.17
C SER A 384 11.64 -4.21 9.97
N CYS A 385 12.61 -5.11 10.16
CA CYS A 385 12.48 -6.37 10.86
C CYS A 385 13.35 -6.30 12.12
N GLN A 386 12.71 -5.96 13.24
CA GLN A 386 13.37 -5.46 14.44
C GLN A 386 14.28 -6.51 15.09
N THR A 387 13.76 -7.73 15.28
CA THR A 387 14.46 -8.82 15.97
C THR A 387 15.52 -9.46 15.08
N SER A 388 15.27 -9.58 13.77
CA SER A 388 16.25 -10.14 12.83
C SER A 388 17.31 -9.15 12.37
N LYS A 389 17.18 -7.86 12.73
CA LYS A 389 18.10 -6.77 12.33
C LYS A 389 18.19 -6.63 10.81
N GLU A 390 17.05 -6.67 10.14
CA GLU A 390 16.99 -6.66 8.68
C GLU A 390 16.01 -5.61 8.16
N ILE A 391 16.17 -5.28 6.88
CA ILE A 391 15.18 -4.55 6.09
C ILE A 391 14.80 -5.43 4.92
N VAL A 392 13.50 -5.68 4.76
CA VAL A 392 12.95 -6.40 3.61
C VAL A 392 12.50 -5.37 2.57
N VAL A 393 13.09 -5.43 1.39
CA VAL A 393 12.75 -4.58 0.23
C VAL A 393 11.84 -5.39 -0.68
N ILE A 394 10.63 -4.89 -0.90
CA ILE A 394 9.59 -5.58 -1.67
C ILE A 394 9.16 -4.70 -2.81
N LYS A 395 9.16 -5.27 -4.01
CA LYS A 395 8.63 -4.65 -5.22
C LYS A 395 7.14 -4.95 -5.31
N VAL A 396 6.30 -3.91 -5.44
CA VAL A 396 4.82 -4.06 -5.34
C VAL A 396 4.08 -4.21 -6.67
N ASN A 397 4.78 -4.49 -7.79
CA ASN A 397 4.26 -4.92 -9.11
C ASN A 397 2.77 -4.66 -9.43
N GLY A 398 2.35 -3.39 -9.57
CA GLY A 398 0.99 -3.04 -10.00
C GLY A 398 -0.02 -2.81 -8.85
N LEU A 399 0.36 -3.06 -7.60
CA LEU A 399 -0.31 -2.55 -6.40
C LEU A 399 0.11 -1.10 -6.09
N LEU A 400 0.29 -0.27 -7.13
CA LEU A 400 0.75 1.12 -6.99
C LEU A 400 -0.20 1.93 -6.14
#